data_AF-A0A817KM68-F1
#
_entry.id   AF-A0A817KM68-F1
#
_cell.length_a   1.000
_cell.length_b   1.000
_cell.length_c   1.000
_cell.angle_alpha   90.00
_cell.angle_beta   90.00
_cell.angle_gamma   90.00
#
_symmetry.space_group_name_H-M   'P 1'
#
loop_
_entity.id
_entity.type
_entity.pdbx_description
1 polymer ?
#
loop_
_entity_poly.entity_id
_entity_poly.type
_entity_poly.pdbx_seq_one_letter_code
_entity_poly.pdbx_strand_id
1 'polypeptide(L)'
;MSKSNYSSQRSHHQSSRSGLATSRIHHSRYSSTKTINKSKQNSQAQEDYPLFHVHSSDYEIIFVNNKTSTDMINKSLNHMDTCKQYAIDTESERTNNQLSLIQINSIPIKPPSFVMLFELNHLPDRNSQKYESIHQLFQLIFRLGNEIYSWGNMEKELAPAKELFTWSILAELLDIQPHFPVWYNWARTQCEVQNLLHRNDKNNDNEFTQQHHQQSSCYCHPPSPYKINELWSLQNAFIYGCNLFIDKSCTLSHWSLSLTSNHSSLSHADRIKMTHYATHDVMAVTFLIRPITEKWTFDKIKNRKMNKMFVAFNSTKLPSLPTSTTNKCENLGFKSECYVYFKK
;
A
#
# COMPACT_ATOMS: atom_id res chain seq x y z
N MET A 1 -9.65 -92.30 0.57
CA MET A 1 -10.49 -92.25 1.79
C MET A 1 -9.70 -91.54 2.88
N SER A 2 -10.38 -90.78 3.76
CA SER A 2 -9.87 -89.88 4.84
C SER A 2 -9.64 -88.43 4.36
N LYS A 3 -10.63 -87.53 4.43
CA LYS A 3 -11.19 -86.72 5.55
C LYS A 3 -10.41 -85.43 5.91
N SER A 4 -11.13 -84.31 5.71
CA SER A 4 -11.18 -83.09 6.57
C SER A 4 -10.06 -82.04 6.38
N ASN A 5 -10.21 -80.71 6.53
CA ASN A 5 -11.18 -79.84 7.21
C ASN A 5 -11.03 -78.36 6.72
N TYR A 6 -12.10 -77.57 6.88
CA TYR A 6 -12.19 -76.13 7.24
C TYR A 6 -11.15 -75.09 6.74
N SER A 7 -11.61 -74.01 6.10
CA SER A 7 -12.02 -72.78 6.83
C SER A 7 -12.55 -71.71 5.86
N SER A 8 -13.64 -71.06 6.28
CA SER A 8 -14.33 -69.98 5.58
C SER A 8 -14.02 -68.67 6.32
N GLN A 9 -13.43 -67.70 5.63
CA GLN A 9 -13.35 -66.32 6.11
C GLN A 9 -14.38 -65.46 5.36
N ARG A 10 -15.38 -64.99 6.11
CA ARG A 10 -16.37 -64.01 5.71
C ARG A 10 -15.74 -62.61 5.71
N SER A 11 -15.83 -61.91 4.59
CA SER A 11 -15.58 -60.48 4.46
C SER A 11 -16.82 -59.68 4.88
N HIS A 12 -16.66 -58.78 5.85
CA HIS A 12 -17.66 -57.78 6.21
C HIS A 12 -17.52 -56.58 5.28
N HIS A 13 -18.48 -56.40 4.37
CA HIS A 13 -18.73 -55.14 3.68
C HIS A 13 -19.46 -54.18 4.63
N GLN A 14 -18.76 -53.15 5.11
CA GLN A 14 -19.41 -51.97 5.70
C GLN A 14 -19.78 -51.00 4.58
N SER A 15 -21.10 -50.85 4.38
CA SER A 15 -21.71 -49.84 3.51
C SER A 15 -21.78 -48.50 4.25
N SER A 16 -20.90 -47.57 3.87
CA SER A 16 -20.90 -46.21 4.37
C SER A 16 -21.96 -45.38 3.64
N ARG A 17 -23.00 -45.00 4.38
CA ARG A 17 -24.08 -44.11 3.93
C ARG A 17 -23.54 -42.72 3.56
N SER A 18 -23.86 -42.31 2.33
CA SER A 18 -23.71 -40.95 1.80
C SER A 18 -24.72 -40.00 2.46
N GLY A 19 -24.23 -39.11 3.33
CA GLY A 19 -24.98 -37.95 3.81
C GLY A 19 -24.74 -36.75 2.90
N LEU A 20 -25.73 -36.43 2.06
CA LEU A 20 -25.79 -35.20 1.27
C LEU A 20 -26.05 -34.01 2.21
N ALA A 21 -25.00 -33.24 2.52
CA ALA A 21 -25.11 -31.98 3.23
C ALA A 21 -25.38 -30.83 2.24
N THR A 22 -26.64 -30.50 2.01
CA THR A 22 -27.07 -29.26 1.35
C THR A 22 -27.02 -28.10 2.34
N SER A 23 -25.84 -27.53 2.53
CA SER A 23 -25.69 -26.24 3.23
C SER A 23 -24.60 -25.43 2.55
N ARG A 24 -25.00 -24.39 1.79
CA ARG A 24 -24.24 -23.16 1.45
C ARG A 24 -24.88 -22.44 0.24
N ILE A 25 -25.92 -21.64 0.45
CA ILE A 25 -26.36 -20.63 -0.55
C ILE A 25 -26.61 -19.22 0.06
N HIS A 26 -26.49 -19.02 1.38
CA HIS A 26 -26.87 -17.73 2.00
C HIS A 26 -25.76 -16.67 2.15
N HIS A 27 -24.50 -16.91 1.76
CA HIS A 27 -23.42 -15.91 1.90
C HIS A 27 -23.17 -15.01 0.67
N SER A 28 -23.90 -15.20 -0.45
CA SER A 28 -23.63 -14.46 -1.70
C SER A 28 -24.16 -13.01 -1.71
N ARG A 29 -25.28 -12.71 -1.05
CA ARG A 29 -25.97 -11.41 -1.20
C ARG A 29 -25.37 -10.23 -0.42
N TYR A 30 -24.60 -10.47 0.65
CA TYR A 30 -24.02 -9.39 1.46
C TYR A 30 -22.72 -8.81 0.85
N SER A 31 -22.09 -9.55 -0.05
CA SER A 31 -20.83 -9.17 -0.71
C SER A 31 -21.06 -8.24 -1.92
N SER A 32 -22.20 -8.40 -2.63
CA SER A 32 -22.51 -7.61 -3.83
C SER A 32 -22.83 -6.15 -3.50
N THR A 33 -23.60 -5.88 -2.44
CA THR A 33 -23.98 -4.51 -2.04
C THR A 33 -22.80 -3.65 -1.59
N LYS A 34 -21.82 -4.23 -0.85
CA LYS A 34 -20.59 -3.52 -0.47
C LYS A 34 -19.75 -3.14 -1.69
N THR A 35 -19.70 -4.01 -2.70
CA THR A 35 -18.92 -3.78 -3.93
C THR A 35 -19.54 -2.66 -4.78
N ILE A 36 -20.87 -2.62 -4.90
CA ILE A 36 -21.59 -1.56 -5.65
C ILE A 36 -21.37 -0.19 -4.99
N ASN A 37 -21.41 -0.12 -3.65
CA ASN A 37 -21.19 1.14 -2.95
C ASN A 37 -19.75 1.66 -3.10
N LYS A 38 -18.74 0.78 -3.05
CA LYS A 38 -17.34 1.16 -3.30
C LYS A 38 -17.12 1.71 -4.71
N SER A 39 -17.72 1.06 -5.73
CA SER A 39 -17.62 1.53 -7.11
C SER A 39 -18.20 2.94 -7.28
N LYS A 40 -19.41 3.17 -6.73
CA LYS A 40 -20.04 4.51 -6.76
C LYS A 40 -19.22 5.57 -6.03
N GLN A 41 -18.68 5.23 -4.86
CA GLN A 41 -17.79 6.14 -4.11
C GLN A 41 -16.54 6.48 -4.91
N ASN A 42 -15.94 5.49 -5.59
CA ASN A 42 -14.76 5.69 -6.44
C ASN A 42 -15.09 6.61 -7.63
N SER A 43 -16.23 6.39 -8.30
CA SER A 43 -16.68 7.24 -9.41
C SER A 43 -16.94 8.68 -8.96
N GLN A 44 -17.63 8.88 -7.83
CA GLN A 44 -17.88 10.22 -7.31
C GLN A 44 -16.56 10.93 -6.94
N ALA A 45 -15.66 10.24 -6.25
CA ALA A 45 -14.36 10.82 -5.89
C ALA A 45 -13.50 11.14 -7.13
N GLN A 46 -13.61 10.35 -8.19
CA GLN A 46 -12.93 10.63 -9.46
C GLN A 46 -13.47 11.91 -10.14
N GLU A 47 -14.74 12.23 -9.97
CA GLU A 47 -15.34 13.47 -10.50
C GLU A 47 -14.98 14.69 -9.62
N ASP A 48 -14.91 14.49 -8.31
CA ASP A 48 -14.72 15.57 -7.33
C ASP A 48 -13.24 16.01 -7.18
N TYR A 49 -12.29 15.13 -7.49
CA TYR A 49 -10.86 15.35 -7.22
C TYR A 49 -9.98 15.04 -8.44
N PRO A 50 -8.92 15.84 -8.67
CA PRO A 50 -7.97 15.58 -9.75
C PRO A 50 -7.21 14.27 -9.52
N LEU A 51 -7.01 13.50 -10.60
CA LEU A 51 -6.27 12.25 -10.56
C LEU A 51 -4.81 12.49 -10.15
N PHE A 52 -4.31 11.69 -9.20
CA PHE A 52 -2.90 11.61 -8.87
C PHE A 52 -2.14 11.03 -10.07
N HIS A 53 -1.22 11.83 -10.58
CA HIS A 53 -0.41 11.47 -11.72
C HIS A 53 1.02 11.94 -11.49
N VAL A 54 1.98 11.04 -11.78
CA VAL A 54 3.40 11.37 -11.81
C VAL A 54 3.85 11.34 -13.26
N HIS A 55 4.63 12.34 -13.65
CA HIS A 55 5.10 12.45 -15.03
C HIS A 55 6.05 11.30 -15.34
N SER A 56 5.92 10.68 -16.51
CA SER A 56 6.71 9.51 -16.92
C SER A 56 8.20 9.77 -17.05
N SER A 57 8.65 11.02 -17.07
CA SER A 57 10.07 11.37 -17.03
C SER A 57 10.70 11.23 -15.64
N ASP A 58 9.89 11.18 -14.59
CA ASP A 58 10.37 11.14 -13.20
C ASP A 58 10.64 9.70 -12.72
N TYR A 59 10.18 8.70 -13.47
CA TYR A 59 10.35 7.30 -13.13
C TYR A 59 10.46 6.37 -14.34
N GLU A 60 11.01 5.18 -14.13
CA GLU A 60 11.07 4.09 -15.09
C GLU A 60 10.35 2.87 -14.53
N ILE A 61 9.43 2.28 -15.30
CA ILE A 61 8.74 1.04 -14.92
C ILE A 61 9.59 -0.15 -15.35
N ILE A 62 9.88 -1.04 -14.40
CA ILE A 62 10.64 -2.26 -14.65
C ILE A 62 9.78 -3.46 -14.25
N PHE A 63 9.41 -4.27 -15.22
CA PHE A 63 8.75 -5.54 -14.95
C PHE A 63 9.78 -6.61 -14.64
N VAL A 64 9.63 -7.28 -13.50
CA VAL A 64 10.52 -8.35 -13.03
C VAL A 64 9.78 -9.68 -13.11
N ASN A 65 10.08 -10.44 -14.16
CA ASN A 65 9.48 -11.74 -14.49
C ASN A 65 10.45 -12.57 -15.37
N ASN A 66 9.98 -13.72 -15.88
CA ASN A 66 10.80 -14.63 -16.69
C ASN A 66 11.25 -14.05 -18.04
N LYS A 67 10.60 -12.98 -18.53
CA LYS A 67 10.96 -12.27 -19.76
C LYS A 67 11.88 -11.07 -19.55
N THR A 68 12.14 -10.65 -18.31
CA THR A 68 13.09 -9.56 -18.03
C THR A 68 14.46 -9.92 -18.58
N SER A 69 15.08 -8.99 -19.32
CA SER A 69 16.41 -9.20 -19.89
C SER A 69 17.49 -9.13 -18.81
N THR A 70 18.61 -9.82 -19.04
CA THR A 70 19.77 -9.75 -18.15
C THR A 70 20.28 -8.32 -18.00
N ASP A 71 20.31 -7.55 -19.09
CA ASP A 71 20.73 -6.14 -19.06
C ASP A 71 19.84 -5.29 -18.16
N MET A 72 18.52 -5.50 -18.20
CA MET A 72 17.59 -4.78 -17.34
C MET A 72 17.78 -5.17 -15.87
N ILE A 73 18.01 -6.46 -15.58
CA ILE A 73 18.31 -6.91 -14.21
C ILE A 73 19.62 -6.29 -13.70
N ASN A 74 20.68 -6.28 -14.52
CA ASN A 74 21.96 -5.68 -14.16
C ASN A 74 21.84 -4.17 -13.94
N LYS A 75 21.07 -3.48 -14.79
CA LYS A 75 20.74 -2.06 -14.60
C LYS A 75 20.03 -1.83 -13.27
N SER A 76 19.05 -2.66 -12.93
CA SER A 76 18.36 -2.61 -11.63
C SER A 76 19.31 -2.87 -10.47
N LEU A 77 20.19 -3.87 -10.55
CA LEU A 77 21.15 -4.18 -9.48
C LEU A 77 22.04 -2.96 -9.18
N ASN A 78 22.60 -2.34 -10.21
CA ASN A 78 23.44 -1.15 -10.08
C ASN A 78 22.66 0.03 -9.45
N HIS A 79 21.40 0.23 -9.85
CA HIS A 79 20.56 1.29 -9.28
C HIS A 79 20.26 1.02 -7.80
N MET A 80 19.81 -0.19 -7.47
CA MET A 80 19.41 -0.56 -6.11
C MET A 80 20.58 -0.58 -5.13
N ASP A 81 21.81 -0.86 -5.59
CA ASP A 81 22.99 -0.82 -4.73
C ASP A 81 23.30 0.59 -4.20
N THR A 82 22.94 1.64 -4.95
CA THR A 82 23.12 3.03 -4.51
C THR A 82 21.92 3.59 -3.73
N CYS A 83 20.77 2.92 -3.80
CA CYS A 83 19.55 3.36 -3.14
C CYS A 83 19.49 2.86 -1.69
N LYS A 84 18.84 3.65 -0.82
CA LYS A 84 18.66 3.35 0.62
C LYS A 84 17.23 3.49 1.09
N GLN A 85 16.36 4.09 0.29
CA GLN A 85 14.97 4.36 0.64
C GLN A 85 14.06 3.79 -0.45
N TYR A 86 12.99 3.14 -0.02
CA TYR A 86 12.04 2.49 -0.91
C TYR A 86 10.63 2.67 -0.38
N ALA A 87 9.64 2.72 -1.27
CA ALA A 87 8.27 2.41 -0.92
C ALA A 87 7.91 1.03 -1.45
N ILE A 88 7.07 0.31 -0.70
CA ILE A 88 6.57 -1.01 -1.09
C ILE A 88 5.06 -1.05 -0.95
N ASP A 89 4.44 -1.80 -1.85
CA ASP A 89 3.05 -2.19 -1.78
C ASP A 89 2.90 -3.62 -2.31
N THR A 90 1.73 -4.23 -2.08
CA THR A 90 1.45 -5.57 -2.59
C THR A 90 0.05 -5.73 -3.15
N GLU A 91 -0.11 -6.65 -4.09
CA GLU A 91 -1.42 -7.05 -4.59
C GLU A 91 -1.57 -8.58 -4.58
N SER A 92 -2.73 -9.02 -4.11
CA SER A 92 -3.08 -10.44 -4.01
C SER A 92 -4.19 -10.79 -5.01
N GLU A 93 -4.15 -12.01 -5.53
CA GLU A 93 -5.21 -12.54 -6.37
C GLU A 93 -6.50 -12.68 -5.56
N ARG A 94 -7.59 -12.12 -6.07
CA ARG A 94 -8.88 -12.09 -5.37
C ARG A 94 -9.44 -13.47 -5.04
N THR A 95 -9.21 -14.45 -5.92
CA THR A 95 -9.88 -15.75 -5.83
C THR A 95 -9.34 -16.62 -4.71
N ASN A 96 -8.06 -16.51 -4.40
CA ASN A 96 -7.36 -17.36 -3.43
C ASN A 96 -6.53 -16.58 -2.40
N ASN A 97 -6.52 -15.24 -2.47
CA ASN A 97 -5.69 -14.35 -1.65
C ASN A 97 -4.18 -14.67 -1.72
N GLN A 98 -3.74 -15.29 -2.82
CA GLN A 98 -2.32 -15.52 -3.05
C GLN A 98 -1.65 -14.20 -3.42
N LEU A 99 -0.54 -13.87 -2.77
CA LEU A 99 0.29 -12.74 -3.16
C LEU A 99 0.79 -12.96 -4.59
N SER A 100 0.50 -12.01 -5.49
CA SER A 100 0.76 -12.16 -6.93
C SER A 100 1.68 -11.07 -7.48
N LEU A 101 1.68 -9.89 -6.87
CA LEU A 101 2.50 -8.76 -7.29
C LEU A 101 3.09 -8.07 -6.06
N ILE A 102 4.38 -7.76 -6.14
CA ILE A 102 5.04 -6.83 -5.21
C ILE A 102 5.45 -5.60 -6.02
N GLN A 103 5.03 -4.41 -5.58
CA GLN A 103 5.46 -3.15 -6.16
C GLN A 103 6.53 -2.51 -5.29
N ILE A 104 7.67 -2.14 -5.86
CA ILE A 104 8.73 -1.42 -5.15
C ILE A 104 9.09 -0.17 -5.93
N ASN A 105 8.95 0.99 -5.30
CA ASN A 105 9.46 2.25 -5.83
C ASN A 105 10.77 2.61 -5.13
N SER A 106 11.86 2.76 -5.89
CA SER A 106 13.11 3.29 -5.35
C SER A 106 13.02 4.79 -5.14
N ILE A 107 13.64 5.30 -4.08
CA ILE A 107 13.71 6.73 -3.77
C ILE A 107 15.19 7.15 -3.84
N PRO A 108 15.74 7.41 -5.04
CA PRO A 108 17.16 7.64 -5.24
C PRO A 108 17.56 9.08 -4.91
N ILE A 109 18.85 9.32 -4.69
CA ILE A 109 19.39 10.69 -4.50
C ILE A 109 19.18 11.55 -5.75
N LYS A 110 19.24 10.93 -6.94
CA LYS A 110 19.05 11.58 -8.24
C LYS A 110 18.02 10.78 -9.06
N PRO A 111 17.08 11.46 -9.74
CA PRO A 111 16.11 10.80 -10.62
C PRO A 111 16.80 10.12 -11.82
N PRO A 112 16.10 9.20 -12.52
CA PRO A 112 14.72 8.78 -12.26
C PRO A 112 14.58 7.75 -11.13
N SER A 113 13.40 7.66 -10.53
CA SER A 113 13.02 6.52 -9.67
C SER A 113 12.74 5.27 -10.51
N PHE A 114 13.02 4.09 -10.00
CA PHE A 114 12.55 2.83 -10.59
C PHE A 114 11.32 2.34 -9.85
N VAL A 115 10.25 2.08 -10.59
CA VAL A 115 9.07 1.35 -10.11
C VAL A 115 9.16 -0.08 -10.62
N MET A 116 9.57 -0.99 -9.75
CA MET A 116 9.70 -2.41 -10.04
C MET A 116 8.41 -3.15 -9.72
N LEU A 117 7.91 -3.91 -10.69
CA LEU A 117 6.71 -4.73 -10.60
C LEU A 117 7.12 -6.22 -10.66
N PHE A 118 7.18 -6.88 -9.51
CA PHE A 118 7.58 -8.29 -9.40
C PHE A 118 6.36 -9.19 -9.56
N GLU A 119 6.20 -9.79 -10.74
CA GLU A 119 5.09 -10.71 -11.05
C GLU A 119 5.40 -12.11 -10.51
N LEU A 120 4.95 -12.43 -9.30
CA LEU A 120 5.40 -13.61 -8.55
C LEU A 120 5.07 -14.94 -9.25
N ASN A 121 3.91 -15.01 -9.92
CA ASN A 121 3.49 -16.17 -10.71
C ASN A 121 4.27 -16.35 -12.02
N HIS A 122 5.08 -15.36 -12.40
CA HIS A 122 5.80 -15.32 -13.66
C HIS A 122 7.31 -15.20 -13.45
N LEU A 123 7.82 -15.44 -12.24
CA LEU A 123 9.25 -15.49 -11.98
C LEU A 123 9.94 -16.64 -12.77
N PRO A 124 11.25 -16.52 -13.06
CA PRO A 124 12.02 -17.60 -13.68
C PRO A 124 12.12 -18.83 -12.78
N ASP A 125 12.57 -19.96 -13.34
CA ASP A 125 12.86 -21.17 -12.55
C ASP A 125 13.88 -20.89 -11.45
N ARG A 126 13.64 -21.45 -10.25
CA ARG A 126 14.46 -21.21 -9.05
C ARG A 126 15.94 -21.56 -9.22
N ASN A 127 16.25 -22.52 -10.09
CA ASN A 127 17.62 -22.95 -10.38
C ASN A 127 18.29 -22.12 -11.49
N SER A 128 17.61 -21.11 -12.04
CA SER A 128 18.15 -20.29 -13.12
C SER A 128 18.99 -19.14 -12.58
N GLN A 129 20.04 -18.76 -13.32
CA GLN A 129 20.86 -17.58 -13.02
C GLN A 129 20.02 -16.29 -12.95
N LYS A 130 18.94 -16.22 -13.73
CA LYS A 130 18.02 -15.08 -13.71
C LYS A 130 17.29 -14.98 -12.37
N TYR A 131 16.82 -16.10 -11.82
CA TYR A 131 16.19 -16.11 -10.51
C TYR A 131 17.18 -15.71 -9.41
N GLU A 132 18.42 -16.20 -9.47
CA GLU A 132 19.49 -15.78 -8.56
C GLU A 132 19.75 -14.26 -8.62
N SER A 133 19.70 -13.66 -9.81
CA SER A 133 19.87 -12.21 -9.96
C SER A 133 18.68 -11.41 -9.40
N ILE A 134 17.46 -11.94 -9.52
CA ILE A 134 16.25 -11.37 -8.88
C ILE A 134 16.34 -11.48 -7.36
N HIS A 135 16.89 -12.58 -6.88
CA HIS A 135 17.13 -12.80 -5.46
C HIS A 135 18.16 -11.81 -4.90
N GLN A 136 19.25 -11.56 -5.63
CA GLN A 136 20.22 -10.50 -5.30
C GLN A 136 19.57 -9.10 -5.27
N LEU A 137 18.62 -8.80 -6.17
CA LEU A 137 17.85 -7.54 -6.10
C LEU A 137 17.11 -7.42 -4.77
N PHE A 138 16.43 -8.49 -4.33
CA PHE A 138 15.75 -8.51 -3.04
C PHE A 138 16.74 -8.34 -1.88
N GLN A 139 17.90 -8.99 -1.92
CA GLN A 139 18.95 -8.79 -0.91
C GLN A 139 19.41 -7.33 -0.83
N LEU A 140 19.61 -6.65 -1.97
CA LEU A 140 20.00 -5.25 -1.99
C LEU A 140 18.93 -4.31 -1.45
N ILE A 141 17.65 -4.60 -1.68
CA ILE A 141 16.52 -3.77 -1.21
C ILE A 141 16.28 -3.98 0.29
N PHE A 142 16.33 -5.23 0.76
CA PHE A 142 15.99 -5.62 2.14
C PHE A 142 17.21 -5.74 3.07
N ARG A 143 18.38 -5.23 2.68
CA ARG A 143 19.60 -5.22 3.51
C ARG A 143 19.51 -4.23 4.68
N LEU A 144 20.35 -4.46 5.67
CA LEU A 144 20.52 -3.58 6.82
C LEU A 144 20.87 -2.15 6.39
N GLY A 145 20.23 -1.18 7.05
CA GLY A 145 20.45 0.25 6.81
C GLY A 145 19.61 0.85 5.67
N ASN A 146 18.80 0.02 4.98
CA ASN A 146 17.76 0.53 4.10
C ASN A 146 16.46 0.78 4.89
N GLU A 147 15.68 1.76 4.43
CA GLU A 147 14.35 2.09 4.94
C GLU A 147 13.30 1.74 3.87
N ILE A 148 12.27 0.98 4.26
CA ILE A 148 11.19 0.59 3.37
C ILE A 148 9.86 1.05 3.97
N TYR A 149 9.22 2.00 3.28
CA TYR A 149 7.97 2.59 3.70
C TYR A 149 6.78 1.88 3.06
N SER A 150 5.71 1.69 3.82
CA SER A 150 4.49 1.03 3.35
C SER A 150 3.23 1.66 3.90
N TRP A 151 2.11 1.45 3.22
CA TRP A 151 0.79 1.82 3.73
C TRP A 151 0.06 0.60 4.30
N GLY A 152 0.46 0.19 5.51
CA GLY A 152 0.02 -1.04 6.15
C GLY A 152 1.18 -1.95 6.57
N ASN A 153 0.84 -3.06 7.24
CA ASN A 153 1.81 -3.97 7.83
C ASN A 153 2.41 -4.94 6.80
N MET A 154 3.61 -4.62 6.29
CA MET A 154 4.27 -5.44 5.28
C MET A 154 4.85 -6.74 5.79
N GLU A 155 5.16 -6.89 7.07
CA GLU A 155 5.61 -8.19 7.60
C GLU A 155 4.54 -9.27 7.38
N LYS A 156 3.27 -8.89 7.58
CA LYS A 156 2.13 -9.77 7.34
C LYS A 156 1.91 -10.01 5.84
N GLU A 157 1.98 -8.97 5.02
CA GLU A 157 1.68 -9.07 3.58
C GLU A 157 2.76 -9.82 2.81
N LEU A 158 4.03 -9.66 3.19
CA LEU A 158 5.16 -10.37 2.58
C LEU A 158 5.35 -11.79 3.11
N ALA A 159 4.62 -12.20 4.15
CA ALA A 159 4.77 -13.53 4.74
C ALA A 159 4.64 -14.69 3.74
N PRO A 160 3.74 -14.66 2.73
CA PRO A 160 3.66 -15.70 1.70
C PRO A 160 4.88 -15.76 0.76
N ALA A 161 5.63 -14.66 0.64
CA ALA A 161 6.81 -14.53 -0.22
C ALA A 161 8.13 -14.75 0.52
N LYS A 162 8.10 -15.25 1.77
CA LYS A 162 9.30 -15.47 2.60
C LYS A 162 10.42 -16.22 1.89
N GLU A 163 10.11 -17.15 1.00
CA GLU A 163 11.13 -17.89 0.25
C GLU A 163 11.93 -17.04 -0.75
N LEU A 164 11.36 -15.93 -1.24
CA LEU A 164 12.08 -14.96 -2.08
C LEU A 164 13.12 -14.17 -1.28
N PHE A 165 12.87 -14.00 0.02
CA PHE A 165 13.78 -13.39 0.98
C PHE A 165 14.43 -14.53 1.77
N THR A 166 15.40 -15.26 1.21
CA THR A 166 16.10 -16.36 1.93
C THR A 166 16.65 -15.97 3.33
N TRP A 167 16.68 -14.68 3.65
CA TRP A 167 17.18 -14.09 4.88
C TRP A 167 16.08 -13.30 5.58
N SER A 168 16.22 -13.11 6.90
CA SER A 168 15.39 -12.14 7.64
C SER A 168 15.44 -10.79 6.93
N ILE A 169 14.29 -10.15 6.71
CA ILE A 169 14.24 -8.76 6.27
C ILE A 169 15.04 -7.93 7.28
N LEU A 170 16.19 -7.41 6.84
CA LEU A 170 17.11 -6.64 7.70
C LEU A 170 16.89 -5.13 7.57
N ALA A 171 16.20 -4.71 6.50
CA ALA A 171 15.76 -3.34 6.33
C ALA A 171 14.74 -2.96 7.41
N GLU A 172 14.69 -1.68 7.73
CA GLU A 172 13.66 -1.13 8.61
C GLU A 172 12.35 -1.01 7.82
N LEU A 173 11.33 -1.78 8.24
CA LEU A 173 9.99 -1.71 7.66
C LEU A 173 9.16 -0.69 8.44
N LEU A 174 8.73 0.36 7.74
CA LEU A 174 8.08 1.54 8.29
C LEU A 174 6.65 1.65 7.77
N ASP A 175 5.68 1.25 8.58
CA ASP A 175 4.26 1.46 8.28
C ASP A 175 3.88 2.92 8.57
N ILE A 176 3.63 3.72 7.52
CA ILE A 176 3.28 5.14 7.65
C ILE A 176 1.77 5.38 7.84
N GLN A 177 0.93 4.36 7.66
CA GLN A 177 -0.53 4.49 7.74
C GLN A 177 -1.01 4.99 9.13
N PRO A 178 -0.52 4.49 10.27
CA PRO A 178 -0.94 4.97 11.59
C PRO A 178 -0.51 6.40 11.90
N HIS A 179 0.52 6.91 11.22
CA HIS A 179 1.05 8.26 11.44
C HIS A 179 0.29 9.34 10.68
N PHE A 180 -0.44 8.95 9.62
CA PHE A 180 -1.18 9.89 8.78
C PHE A 180 -2.25 10.70 9.56
N PRO A 181 -3.13 10.10 10.40
CA PRO A 181 -4.14 10.88 11.12
C PRO A 181 -3.53 11.90 12.09
N VAL A 182 -2.39 11.56 12.70
CA VAL A 182 -1.64 12.46 13.59
C VAL A 182 -1.11 13.65 12.80
N TRP A 183 -0.45 13.36 11.66
CA TRP A 183 0.05 14.39 10.76
C TRP A 183 -1.09 15.28 10.22
N TYR A 184 -2.18 14.69 9.76
CA TYR A 184 -3.32 15.41 9.16
C TYR A 184 -3.93 16.42 10.13
N ASN A 185 -4.20 16.00 11.37
CA ASN A 185 -4.74 16.88 12.40
C ASN A 185 -3.77 18.02 12.72
N TRP A 186 -2.47 17.72 12.83
CA TRP A 186 -1.44 18.75 13.02
C TRP A 186 -1.43 19.75 11.85
N ALA A 187 -1.41 19.29 10.61
CA ALA A 187 -1.36 20.14 9.41
C ALA A 187 -2.60 21.03 9.30
N ARG A 188 -3.78 20.50 9.65
CA ARG A 188 -5.03 21.25 9.70
C ARG A 188 -4.99 22.36 10.75
N THR A 189 -4.55 22.07 11.97
CA THR A 189 -4.40 23.08 13.02
C THR A 189 -3.44 24.20 12.59
N GLN A 190 -2.36 23.89 11.87
CA GLN A 190 -1.48 24.93 11.32
C GLN A 190 -2.20 25.86 10.33
N CYS A 191 -3.03 25.31 9.43
CA CYS A 191 -3.82 26.11 8.49
C CYS A 191 -4.87 26.98 9.20
N GLU A 192 -5.53 26.44 10.25
CA GLU A 192 -6.50 27.19 11.07
C GLU A 192 -5.85 28.39 11.77
N VAL A 193 -4.67 28.19 12.38
CA VAL A 193 -3.92 29.26 13.05
C VAL A 193 -3.53 30.37 12.06
N GLN A 194 -3.06 30.00 10.87
CA GLN A 194 -2.70 30.97 9.82
C GLN A 194 -3.89 31.83 9.37
N ASN A 195 -5.07 31.21 9.26
CA ASN A 195 -6.31 31.91 8.89
C ASN A 195 -6.80 32.89 9.98
N LEU A 196 -6.56 32.60 11.26
CA LEU A 196 -6.89 33.52 12.36
C LEU A 196 -5.99 34.76 12.35
N LEU A 197 -4.69 34.60 12.09
CA LEU A 197 -3.74 35.72 12.02
C LEU A 197 -4.11 36.72 10.91
N HIS A 198 -4.48 36.24 9.72
CA HIS A 198 -4.86 37.09 8.58
C HIS A 198 -6.14 37.92 8.81
N ARG A 199 -7.01 37.52 9.73
CA ARG A 199 -8.24 38.27 10.05
C ARG A 199 -7.98 39.46 10.97
N ASN A 200 -7.03 39.33 11.89
CA ASN A 200 -6.76 40.37 12.87
C ASN A 200 -6.03 41.58 12.25
N ASP A 201 -5.21 41.37 11.22
CA ASP A 201 -4.50 42.46 10.53
C ASP A 201 -5.41 43.37 9.70
N LYS A 202 -6.63 42.92 9.35
CA LYS A 202 -7.59 43.70 8.55
C LYS A 202 -8.36 44.76 9.34
N ASN A 203 -8.25 44.77 10.67
CA ASN A 203 -8.95 45.73 11.53
C ASN A 203 -8.10 46.97 11.89
N ASN A 204 -6.90 47.12 11.32
CA ASN A 204 -6.10 48.33 11.46
C ASN A 204 -6.23 49.21 10.20
N ASP A 205 -7.10 50.20 10.32
CA ASP A 205 -7.54 51.16 9.29
C ASP A 205 -6.41 52.06 8.75
N ASN A 206 -5.58 51.54 7.84
CA ASN A 206 -4.79 52.38 6.93
C ASN A 206 -5.19 52.08 5.48
N GLU A 207 -6.16 52.89 5.01
CA GLU A 207 -6.93 52.79 3.77
C GLU A 207 -6.13 52.90 2.44
N PHE A 208 -4.79 52.92 2.44
CA PHE A 208 -4.04 53.41 1.27
C PHE A 208 -3.11 52.42 0.54
N THR A 209 -3.16 51.11 0.82
CA THR A 209 -2.30 50.15 0.09
C THR A 209 -3.06 48.88 -0.34
N GLN A 210 -4.03 49.04 -1.25
CA GLN A 210 -5.04 48.02 -1.54
C GLN A 210 -4.84 47.24 -2.86
N GLN A 211 -3.61 47.01 -3.35
CA GLN A 211 -3.44 46.39 -4.68
C GLN A 211 -2.71 45.04 -4.82
N HIS A 212 -2.08 44.48 -3.79
CA HIS A 212 -1.46 43.14 -3.94
C HIS A 212 -1.58 42.22 -2.72
N HIS A 213 -2.71 42.24 -2.02
CA HIS A 213 -3.05 41.12 -1.14
C HIS A 213 -3.54 39.94 -1.98
N GLN A 214 -2.58 39.18 -2.52
CA GLN A 214 -2.83 37.79 -2.94
C GLN A 214 -3.56 37.11 -1.79
N GLN A 215 -4.81 36.70 -2.04
CA GLN A 215 -5.60 35.90 -1.11
C GLN A 215 -4.85 34.59 -0.86
N SER A 216 -4.01 34.57 0.17
CA SER A 216 -3.51 33.36 0.81
C SER A 216 -4.68 32.72 1.57
N SER A 217 -5.75 32.35 0.87
CA SER A 217 -6.78 31.51 1.44
C SER A 217 -6.16 30.11 1.56
N CYS A 218 -5.48 29.83 2.68
CA CYS A 218 -5.21 28.47 3.08
C CYS A 218 -6.59 27.80 3.18
N TYR A 219 -6.95 27.02 2.17
CA TYR A 219 -8.21 26.30 2.15
C TYR A 219 -8.07 25.17 3.16
N CYS A 220 -8.50 25.42 4.40
CA CYS A 220 -8.49 24.40 5.43
C CYS A 220 -9.30 23.20 4.89
N HIS A 221 -8.65 22.05 4.80
CA HIS A 221 -9.36 20.81 4.51
C HIS A 221 -10.43 20.55 5.58
N PRO A 222 -11.55 19.91 5.21
CA PRO A 222 -12.62 19.62 6.16
C PRO A 222 -12.11 18.76 7.33
N PRO A 223 -12.82 18.75 8.47
CA PRO A 223 -12.50 17.83 9.54
C PRO A 223 -12.43 16.38 9.06
N SER A 224 -11.53 15.60 9.68
CA SER A 224 -11.44 14.16 9.44
C SER A 224 -12.83 13.52 9.54
N PRO A 225 -13.32 12.82 8.51
CA PRO A 225 -14.56 12.05 8.62
C PRO A 225 -14.33 10.76 9.43
N TYR A 226 -13.07 10.40 9.68
CA TYR A 226 -12.66 9.21 10.41
C TYR A 226 -12.57 9.44 11.91
N LYS A 227 -12.82 8.39 12.68
CA LYS A 227 -12.56 8.38 14.13
C LYS A 227 -11.06 8.48 14.40
N ILE A 228 -10.68 8.99 15.58
CA ILE A 228 -9.28 9.25 15.97
C ILE A 228 -8.37 8.01 15.81
N ASN A 229 -8.92 6.80 16.03
CA ASN A 229 -8.17 5.55 15.98
C ASN A 229 -8.43 4.72 14.71
N GLU A 230 -9.16 5.27 13.74
CA GLU A 230 -9.46 4.56 12.50
C GLU A 230 -8.31 4.73 11.51
N LEU A 231 -7.86 3.62 10.93
CA LEU A 231 -6.83 3.65 9.89
C LEU A 231 -7.45 4.12 8.57
N TRP A 232 -6.76 5.05 7.92
CA TRP A 232 -7.21 5.61 6.65
C TRP A 232 -6.76 4.70 5.52
N SER A 233 -7.61 4.49 4.52
CA SER A 233 -7.11 3.93 3.26
C SER A 233 -6.23 4.96 2.55
N LEU A 234 -5.28 4.49 1.72
CA LEU A 234 -4.36 5.37 1.00
C LEU A 234 -5.11 6.39 0.11
N GLN A 235 -6.18 5.94 -0.56
CA GLN A 235 -7.03 6.80 -1.37
C GLN A 235 -7.65 7.95 -0.55
N ASN A 236 -8.17 7.65 0.65
CA ASN A 236 -8.73 8.68 1.51
C ASN A 236 -7.63 9.60 2.05
N ALA A 237 -6.46 9.07 2.40
CA ALA A 237 -5.34 9.90 2.79
C ALA A 237 -4.95 10.91 1.69
N PHE A 238 -5.02 10.51 0.42
CA PHE A 238 -4.78 11.40 -0.71
C PHE A 238 -5.88 12.44 -0.92
N ILE A 239 -7.14 12.02 -0.85
CA ILE A 239 -8.28 12.92 -1.03
C ILE A 239 -8.22 14.06 -0.01
N TYR A 240 -8.08 13.73 1.26
CA TYR A 240 -8.10 14.74 2.31
C TYR A 240 -6.75 15.39 2.53
N GLY A 241 -5.64 14.65 2.45
CA GLY A 241 -4.31 15.19 2.73
C GLY A 241 -3.70 15.99 1.58
N CYS A 242 -4.10 15.67 0.35
CA CYS A 242 -3.45 16.20 -0.85
C CYS A 242 -4.43 16.83 -1.86
N ASN A 243 -5.75 16.68 -1.66
CA ASN A 243 -6.77 17.03 -2.65
C ASN A 243 -6.57 16.32 -4.00
N LEU A 244 -6.14 15.06 -3.96
CA LEU A 244 -5.87 14.23 -5.14
C LEU A 244 -6.61 12.89 -5.01
N PHE A 245 -6.93 12.28 -6.15
CA PHE A 245 -7.60 10.98 -6.22
C PHE A 245 -6.65 9.90 -6.76
N ILE A 246 -6.59 8.75 -6.09
CA ILE A 246 -5.92 7.56 -6.61
C ILE A 246 -6.99 6.62 -7.13
N ASP A 247 -6.93 6.23 -8.41
CA ASP A 247 -7.87 5.25 -8.94
C ASP A 247 -7.63 3.88 -8.31
N LYS A 248 -8.63 3.38 -7.57
CA LYS A 248 -8.59 2.05 -6.95
C LYS A 248 -9.38 0.97 -7.72
N SER A 249 -9.69 1.21 -8.99
CA SER A 249 -10.56 0.33 -9.78
C SER A 249 -9.96 -1.05 -10.10
N CYS A 250 -8.64 -1.23 -9.95
CA CYS A 250 -7.95 -2.50 -10.22
C CYS A 250 -7.57 -3.31 -8.98
N THR A 251 -7.96 -2.91 -7.75
CA THR A 251 -7.64 -3.67 -6.52
C THR A 251 -8.16 -5.12 -6.54
N LEU A 252 -9.20 -5.39 -7.32
CA LEU A 252 -9.83 -6.72 -7.40
C LEU A 252 -9.56 -7.43 -8.73
N SER A 253 -8.52 -7.01 -9.45
CA SER A 253 -8.11 -7.57 -10.74
C SER A 253 -7.38 -8.92 -10.60
N HIS A 254 -7.11 -9.55 -11.74
CA HIS A 254 -6.41 -10.83 -11.85
C HIS A 254 -4.89 -10.63 -11.86
N TRP A 255 -4.33 -10.29 -10.69
CA TRP A 255 -2.90 -10.01 -10.54
C TRP A 255 -1.98 -11.21 -10.78
N SER A 256 -2.52 -12.43 -10.77
CA SER A 256 -1.77 -13.62 -11.18
C SER A 256 -1.50 -13.71 -12.69
N LEU A 257 -2.14 -12.86 -13.50
CA LEU A 257 -1.91 -12.77 -14.94
C LEU A 257 -0.82 -11.75 -15.27
N SER A 258 0.03 -12.08 -16.25
CA SER A 258 1.18 -11.25 -16.59
C SER A 258 0.81 -9.89 -17.14
N LEU A 259 1.52 -8.86 -16.71
CA LEU A 259 1.33 -7.48 -17.18
C LEU A 259 2.10 -7.19 -18.47
N THR A 260 3.13 -7.97 -18.80
CA THR A 260 3.98 -7.73 -20.00
C THR A 260 3.76 -8.71 -21.15
N SER A 261 3.21 -9.89 -20.89
CA SER A 261 3.26 -10.98 -21.87
C SER A 261 2.26 -10.81 -23.02
N ASN A 262 2.71 -11.09 -24.25
CA ASN A 262 1.81 -11.33 -25.40
C ASN A 262 0.90 -12.55 -25.19
N HIS A 263 1.25 -13.43 -24.24
CA HIS A 263 0.47 -14.61 -23.86
C HIS A 263 -0.40 -14.36 -22.63
N SER A 264 -0.44 -13.12 -22.10
CA SER A 264 -1.41 -12.77 -21.08
C SER A 264 -2.82 -12.81 -21.69
N SER A 265 -3.77 -13.40 -20.96
CA SER A 265 -5.20 -13.36 -21.34
C SER A 265 -5.83 -11.98 -21.10
N LEU A 266 -5.11 -11.06 -20.43
CA LEU A 266 -5.52 -9.66 -20.29
C LEU A 266 -5.44 -8.94 -21.63
N SER A 267 -6.46 -8.14 -21.94
CA SER A 267 -6.42 -7.21 -23.06
C SER A 267 -5.28 -6.19 -22.87
N HIS A 268 -4.76 -5.63 -23.96
CA HIS A 268 -3.70 -4.62 -23.86
C HIS A 268 -4.13 -3.41 -23.01
N ALA A 269 -5.38 -2.98 -23.13
CA ALA A 269 -5.94 -1.89 -22.33
C ALA A 269 -5.98 -2.23 -20.83
N ASP A 270 -6.38 -3.45 -20.47
CA ASP A 270 -6.38 -3.89 -19.07
C ASP A 270 -4.97 -3.96 -18.50
N ARG A 271 -3.99 -4.42 -19.29
CA ARG A 271 -2.58 -4.45 -18.87
C ARG A 271 -2.05 -3.04 -18.59
N ILE A 272 -2.33 -2.07 -19.47
CA ILE A 272 -1.96 -0.66 -19.24
C ILE A 272 -2.63 -0.14 -17.97
N LYS A 273 -3.93 -0.38 -17.81
CA LYS A 273 -4.71 0.09 -16.67
C LYS A 273 -4.17 -0.48 -15.35
N MET A 274 -3.92 -1.79 -15.29
CA MET A 274 -3.35 -2.46 -14.12
C MET A 274 -1.92 -1.99 -13.82
N THR A 275 -1.11 -1.78 -14.86
CA THR A 275 0.25 -1.22 -14.70
C THR A 275 0.21 0.18 -14.10
N HIS A 276 -0.66 1.06 -14.61
CA HIS A 276 -0.83 2.42 -14.08
C HIS A 276 -1.34 2.40 -12.64
N TYR A 277 -2.33 1.56 -12.33
CA TYR A 277 -2.80 1.37 -10.96
C TYR A 277 -1.63 0.99 -10.05
N ALA A 278 -0.89 -0.08 -10.37
CA ALA A 278 0.14 -0.62 -9.49
C ALA A 278 1.30 0.37 -9.30
N THR A 279 1.63 1.10 -10.36
CA THR A 279 2.66 2.14 -10.34
C THR A 279 2.23 3.32 -9.47
N HIS A 280 1.05 3.88 -9.70
CA HIS A 280 0.57 5.03 -8.95
C HIS A 280 0.31 4.69 -7.49
N ASP A 281 0.00 3.45 -7.15
CA ASP A 281 -0.27 3.04 -5.77
C ASP A 281 0.99 3.14 -4.89
N VAL A 282 2.08 2.50 -5.31
CA VAL A 282 3.36 2.56 -4.58
C VAL A 282 3.99 3.97 -4.64
N MET A 283 3.78 4.70 -5.73
CA MET A 283 4.21 6.10 -5.83
C MET A 283 3.39 7.01 -4.90
N ALA A 284 2.12 6.69 -4.67
CA ALA A 284 1.30 7.42 -3.71
C ALA A 284 1.81 7.21 -2.28
N VAL A 285 2.19 5.99 -1.91
CA VAL A 285 2.89 5.73 -0.64
C VAL A 285 4.13 6.62 -0.55
N THR A 286 4.95 6.63 -1.61
CA THR A 286 6.18 7.43 -1.67
C THR A 286 5.94 8.92 -1.43
N PHE A 287 4.92 9.47 -2.08
CA PHE A 287 4.55 10.88 -2.00
C PHE A 287 4.20 11.31 -0.57
N LEU A 288 3.56 10.44 0.22
CA LEU A 288 3.16 10.76 1.59
C LEU A 288 4.27 10.66 2.63
N ILE A 289 5.40 10.01 2.32
CA ILE A 289 6.50 9.81 3.27
C ILE A 289 6.97 11.15 3.84
N ARG A 290 7.43 12.07 2.98
CA ARG A 290 7.99 13.37 3.41
C ARG A 290 6.97 14.27 4.10
N PRO A 291 5.73 14.41 3.60
CA PRO A 291 4.69 15.11 4.34
C PRO A 291 4.56 14.66 5.80
N ILE A 292 4.53 13.36 6.03
CA ILE A 292 4.35 12.78 7.36
C ILE A 292 5.62 12.94 8.20
N THR A 293 6.79 12.58 7.65
CA THR A 293 8.05 12.51 8.41
C THR A 293 8.65 13.87 8.69
N GLU A 294 8.59 14.80 7.74
CA GLU A 294 9.11 16.16 7.85
C GLU A 294 8.03 17.17 8.29
N LYS A 295 6.81 16.70 8.61
CA LYS A 295 5.66 17.53 9.01
C LYS A 295 5.41 18.68 8.04
N TRP A 296 5.09 18.38 6.79
CA TRP A 296 4.74 19.43 5.83
C TRP A 296 3.30 19.92 6.03
N THR A 297 3.08 21.22 5.89
CA THR A 297 1.75 21.81 5.82
C THR A 297 1.09 21.52 4.46
N PHE A 298 -0.24 21.67 4.37
CA PHE A 298 -0.97 21.53 3.11
C PHE A 298 -0.44 22.48 2.03
N ASP A 299 -0.15 23.73 2.38
CA ASP A 299 0.46 24.69 1.45
C ASP A 299 1.83 24.25 0.94
N LYS A 300 2.65 23.65 1.81
CA LYS A 300 3.96 23.13 1.40
C LYS A 300 3.81 21.96 0.41
N ILE A 301 2.81 21.08 0.61
CA ILE A 301 2.51 19.99 -0.33
C ILE A 301 2.06 20.57 -1.67
N LYS A 302 1.06 21.46 -1.65
CA LYS A 302 0.47 22.08 -2.86
C LYS A 302 1.51 22.79 -3.71
N ASN A 303 2.45 23.48 -3.09
CA ASN A 303 3.47 24.28 -3.78
C ASN A 303 4.74 23.48 -4.12
N ARG A 304 4.83 22.20 -3.75
CA ARG A 304 6.01 21.39 -4.05
C ARG A 304 5.96 20.85 -5.47
N LYS A 305 7.09 20.89 -6.17
CA LYS A 305 7.26 20.18 -7.44
C LYS A 305 7.22 18.67 -7.21
N MET A 306 6.38 17.98 -7.98
CA MET A 306 6.14 16.53 -7.89
C MET A 306 7.43 15.72 -7.90
N ASN A 307 8.38 16.01 -8.79
CA ASN A 307 9.67 15.31 -8.86
C ASN A 307 10.55 15.44 -7.61
N LYS A 308 10.33 16.42 -6.73
CA LYS A 308 11.04 16.55 -5.45
C LYS A 308 10.47 15.65 -4.35
N MET A 309 9.36 14.97 -4.61
CA MET A 309 8.74 13.99 -3.71
C MET A 309 9.41 12.61 -3.81
N PHE A 310 10.04 12.31 -4.95
CA PHE A 310 10.60 10.99 -5.28
C PHE A 310 12.13 10.94 -5.19
N VAL A 311 12.74 11.87 -4.46
CA VAL A 311 14.18 11.89 -4.21
C VAL A 311 14.48 11.62 -2.75
N ALA A 312 15.59 10.93 -2.50
CA ALA A 312 16.04 10.57 -1.18
C ALA A 312 16.14 11.80 -0.27
N PHE A 313 15.82 11.61 1.00
CA PHE A 313 15.91 12.63 2.03
C PHE A 313 16.68 12.06 3.22
N ASN A 314 17.17 12.93 4.11
CA ASN A 314 17.85 12.45 5.31
C ASN A 314 16.85 11.67 6.16
N SER A 315 17.20 10.44 6.54
CA SER A 315 16.38 9.60 7.41
C SER A 315 15.89 10.42 8.60
N THR A 316 14.56 10.52 8.72
CA THR A 316 13.88 11.17 9.81
C THR A 316 13.04 10.11 10.51
N LYS A 317 13.27 9.93 11.80
CA LYS A 317 12.43 9.05 12.63
C LYS A 317 10.96 9.43 12.45
N LEU A 318 10.12 8.43 12.24
CA LEU A 318 8.67 8.65 12.21
C LEU A 318 8.23 9.37 13.49
N PRO A 319 7.23 10.29 13.41
CA PRO A 319 6.68 10.91 14.59
C PRO A 319 6.24 9.83 15.58
N SER A 320 6.64 9.96 16.85
CA SER A 320 6.18 9.04 17.90
C SER A 320 4.67 9.02 17.90
N LEU A 321 4.08 7.84 17.69
CA LEU A 321 2.64 7.67 17.87
C LEU A 321 2.31 8.03 19.32
N PRO A 322 1.19 8.74 19.58
CA PRO A 322 0.74 8.94 20.95
C PRO A 322 0.60 7.56 21.57
N THR A 323 1.44 7.26 22.57
CA THR A 323 1.24 6.10 23.43
C THR A 323 -0.16 6.28 23.95
N SER A 324 -1.10 5.41 23.56
CA SER A 324 -2.44 5.45 24.12
C SER A 324 -2.22 5.49 25.62
N THR A 325 -2.58 6.61 26.24
CA THR A 325 -2.68 6.69 27.68
C THR A 325 -3.67 5.57 27.96
N THR A 326 -3.16 4.46 28.45
CA THR A 326 -3.96 3.43 29.06
C THR A 326 -4.64 4.18 30.19
N ASN A 327 -5.83 4.72 29.89
CA ASN A 327 -6.78 5.09 30.89
C ASN A 327 -6.90 3.81 31.70
N LYS A 328 -6.19 3.78 32.83
CA LYS A 328 -6.46 2.81 33.88
C LYS A 328 -7.96 2.98 34.07
N CYS A 329 -8.74 2.00 33.62
CA CYS A 329 -10.04 1.77 34.19
C CYS A 329 -9.77 1.52 35.67
N GLU A 330 -9.72 2.60 36.45
CA GLU A 330 -9.82 2.51 37.88
C GLU A 330 -11.17 1.87 38.14
N ASN A 331 -11.09 0.64 38.62
CA ASN A 331 -12.14 -0.23 39.08
C ASN A 331 -13.36 0.52 39.65
N LEU A 332 -14.35 0.80 38.81
CA LEU A 332 -15.75 0.84 39.23
C LEU A 332 -16.35 -0.55 39.00
N GLY A 333 -15.99 -1.47 39.91
CA GLY A 333 -16.90 -2.47 40.48
C GLY A 333 -17.71 -3.41 39.58
N PHE A 334 -17.45 -3.55 38.28
CA PHE A 334 -18.11 -4.54 37.45
C PHE A 334 -17.13 -5.34 36.59
N LYS A 335 -17.07 -6.64 36.87
CA LYS A 335 -16.37 -7.63 36.04
C LYS A 335 -17.03 -7.70 34.67
N SER A 336 -16.44 -7.06 33.67
CA SER A 336 -16.64 -7.43 32.27
C SER A 336 -15.28 -7.50 31.58
N GLU A 337 -15.01 -8.65 30.98
CA GLU A 337 -13.76 -8.96 30.28
C GLU A 337 -13.61 -8.08 29.04
N CYS A 338 -12.69 -7.11 29.10
CA CYS A 338 -12.21 -6.42 27.90
C CYS A 338 -10.94 -7.11 27.41
N TYR A 339 -11.07 -7.97 26.40
CA TYR A 339 -9.91 -8.45 25.64
C TYR A 339 -9.46 -7.36 24.67
N VAL A 340 -8.36 -6.70 25.00
CA VAL A 340 -7.61 -5.85 24.05
C VAL A 340 -6.37 -6.65 23.62
N TYR A 341 -6.39 -7.17 22.39
CA TYR A 341 -5.19 -7.72 21.77
C TYR A 341 -4.43 -6.62 21.03
N PHE A 342 -3.27 -6.24 21.55
CA PHE A 342 -2.16 -5.74 20.74
C PHE A 342 -1.06 -6.79 20.81
N LYS A 343 -0.79 -7.47 19.69
CA LYS A 343 0.37 -8.33 19.55
C LYS A 343 1.49 -7.48 18.95
N LYS A 344 2.63 -7.47 19.65
CA LYS A 344 3.89 -6.84 19.27
C LYS A 344 4.42 -7.41 17.97
#